data_AF-A0A1W9HS71-F1
#
_entry.id   AF-A0A1W9HS71-F1
#
_cell.length_a   1.000
_cell.length_b   1.000
_cell.length_c   1.000
_cell.angle_alpha   90.00
_cell.angle_beta   90.00
_cell.angle_gamma   90.00
#
_symmetry.space_group_name_H-M   'P 1'
#
loop_
_entity.id
_entity.type
_entity.pdbx_description
1 polymer ?
#
loop_
_entity_poly.entity_id
_entity_poly.type
_entity_poly.pdbx_seq_one_letter_code
_entity_poly.pdbx_strand_id
1 'polypeptide(L)'
;MDKLSWLKDLIRADQEMEDSGVVDPQAGYNPEVEILEETTHFLIDLKDCFVEMVSAFNQMKANPQGRIKIYSISKTHADFMLFRNGYKAIFTMKEPGRIGVSFSHVGSSYFIPGKNQEATPAQEDFLESQTGAFGKITWNFQGYPINIEHMVKYYLTRFIRESVK
;
A
#
# COMPACT_ATOMS: atom_id res chain seq x y z
N MET A 1 7.13 -3.35 15.48
CA MET A 1 6.43 -3.00 16.74
C MET A 1 7.31 -3.30 17.93
N ASP A 2 7.41 -2.36 18.87
CA ASP A 2 7.85 -2.68 20.22
C ASP A 2 6.76 -3.56 20.85
N LYS A 3 7.09 -4.80 21.25
CA LYS A 3 6.11 -5.80 21.75
C LYS A 3 5.33 -5.33 22.98
N LEU A 4 5.73 -4.21 23.56
CA LEU A 4 5.21 -3.62 24.78
C LEU A 4 4.26 -2.44 24.55
N SER A 5 4.02 -1.98 23.31
CA SER A 5 3.13 -0.83 23.05
C SER A 5 1.70 -1.09 23.52
N TRP A 6 1.10 -2.20 23.09
CA TRP A 6 -0.26 -2.59 23.49
C TRP A 6 -0.39 -2.77 25.01
N LEU A 7 0.68 -3.20 25.68
CA LEU A 7 0.70 -3.35 27.14
C LEU A 7 0.67 -1.98 27.84
N LYS A 8 1.31 -0.95 27.27
CA LYS A 8 1.23 0.42 27.80
C LYS A 8 -0.18 0.99 27.67
N ASP A 9 -0.84 0.74 26.54
CA ASP A 9 -2.22 1.18 26.33
C ASP A 9 -3.17 0.47 27.30
N LEU A 10 -2.94 -0.82 27.55
CA LEU A 10 -3.70 -1.58 28.55
C LEU A 10 -3.48 -1.07 29.97
N ILE A 11 -2.22 -0.81 30.37
CA ILE A 11 -1.92 -0.25 31.70
C ILE A 11 -2.58 1.11 31.89
N ARG A 12 -2.58 1.95 30.84
CA ARG A 12 -3.23 3.25 30.88
C ARG A 12 -4.75 3.13 31.03
N ALA A 13 -5.36 2.24 30.26
CA ALA A 13 -6.79 1.94 30.38
C ALA A 13 -7.16 1.46 31.79
N ASP A 14 -6.37 0.55 32.36
CA ASP A 14 -6.56 0.02 33.72
C ASP A 14 -6.54 1.13 34.78
N GLN A 15 -5.55 2.04 34.71
CA GLN A 15 -5.47 3.20 35.60
C GLN A 15 -6.67 4.16 35.44
N GLU A 16 -7.09 4.45 34.21
CA GLU A 16 -8.24 5.31 33.95
C GLU A 16 -9.55 4.68 34.46
N MET A 17 -9.68 3.35 34.42
CA MET A 17 -10.82 2.62 34.98
C MET A 17 -10.81 2.63 36.52
N GLU A 18 -9.65 2.48 37.15
CA GLU A 18 -9.49 2.62 38.62
C GLU A 18 -9.87 4.03 39.09
N ASP A 19 -9.38 5.06 38.40
CA ASP A 19 -9.59 6.46 38.78
C ASP A 19 -11.03 6.95 38.53
N SER A 20 -11.67 6.49 37.45
CA SER A 20 -13.02 6.91 37.07
C SER A 20 -14.13 6.06 37.70
N GLY A 21 -13.81 4.83 38.12
CA GLY A 21 -14.78 3.82 38.53
C GLY A 21 -15.71 3.34 37.40
N VAL A 22 -15.43 3.71 36.14
CA VAL A 22 -16.20 3.33 34.96
C VAL A 22 -15.45 2.24 34.19
N VAL A 23 -16.12 1.12 33.95
CA VAL A 23 -15.58 0.03 33.13
C VAL A 23 -15.91 0.31 31.66
N ASP A 24 -14.89 0.63 30.86
CA ASP A 24 -15.02 0.68 29.40
C ASP A 24 -14.51 -0.64 28.80
N PRO A 25 -15.39 -1.50 28.25
CA PRO A 25 -15.00 -2.78 27.65
C PRO A 25 -14.22 -2.65 26.34
N GLN A 26 -14.07 -1.45 25.76
CA GLN A 26 -13.24 -1.19 24.58
C GLN A 26 -11.91 -0.49 24.94
N ALA A 27 -11.65 -0.21 26.22
CA ALA A 27 -10.45 0.49 26.64
C ALA A 27 -9.18 -0.31 26.27
N GLY A 28 -8.29 0.29 25.48
CA GLY A 28 -7.04 -0.31 25.04
C GLY A 28 -7.10 -1.17 23.77
N TYR A 29 -8.27 -1.37 23.15
CA TYR A 29 -8.39 -2.07 21.86
C TYR A 29 -9.24 -1.28 20.86
N ASN A 30 -8.61 -0.76 19.81
CA ASN A 30 -9.30 -0.05 18.73
C ASN A 30 -8.98 -0.70 17.36
N PRO A 31 -9.89 -1.53 16.82
CA PRO A 31 -9.70 -2.21 15.53
C PRO A 31 -9.43 -1.27 14.36
N GLU A 32 -10.02 -0.07 14.35
CA GLU A 32 -9.86 0.87 13.24
C GLU A 32 -8.44 1.45 13.20
N VAL A 33 -7.88 1.74 14.39
CA VAL A 33 -6.49 2.19 14.53
C VAL A 33 -5.53 1.06 14.13
N GLU A 34 -5.79 -0.16 14.58
CA GLU A 34 -4.96 -1.33 14.24
C GLU A 34 -4.94 -1.59 12.73
N ILE A 35 -6.09 -1.51 12.05
CA ILE A 35 -6.19 -1.67 10.59
C ILE A 35 -5.43 -0.54 9.87
N LEU A 36 -5.53 0.70 10.33
CA LEU A 36 -4.80 1.83 9.75
C LEU A 36 -3.28 1.67 9.89
N GLU A 37 -2.81 1.29 11.08
CA GLU A 37 -1.39 1.04 11.34
C GLU A 37 -0.87 -0.10 10.48
N GLU A 38 -1.61 -1.22 10.41
CA GLU A 38 -1.25 -2.37 9.58
C GLU A 38 -1.26 -2.03 8.09
N THR A 39 -2.21 -1.22 7.61
CA THR A 39 -2.24 -0.73 6.22
C THR A 39 -1.02 0.11 5.89
N THR A 40 -0.62 0.96 6.83
CA THR A 40 0.58 1.78 6.69
C THR A 40 1.83 0.91 6.66
N HIS A 41 1.96 -0.05 7.58
CA HIS A 41 3.09 -0.98 7.62
C HIS A 41 3.18 -1.83 6.35
N PHE A 42 2.06 -2.40 5.90
CA PHE A 42 2.03 -3.19 4.68
C PHE A 42 2.48 -2.39 3.46
N LEU A 43 2.08 -1.12 3.34
CA LEU A 43 2.58 -0.24 2.28
C LEU A 43 4.09 0.05 2.39
N ILE A 44 4.61 0.22 3.60
CA ILE A 44 6.05 0.42 3.83
C ILE A 44 6.82 -0.84 3.42
N ASP A 45 6.43 -2.01 3.90
CA ASP A 45 7.06 -3.29 3.57
C ASP A 45 7.03 -3.56 2.07
N LEU A 46 5.89 -3.24 1.43
CA LEU A 46 5.74 -3.36 -0.01
C LEU A 46 6.69 -2.41 -0.76
N LYS A 47 6.77 -1.16 -0.33
CA LYS A 47 7.67 -0.16 -0.91
C LYS A 47 9.13 -0.60 -0.77
N ASP A 48 9.53 -1.08 0.39
CA ASP A 48 10.91 -1.50 0.67
C ASP A 48 11.29 -2.70 -0.21
N CYS A 49 10.39 -3.67 -0.37
CA CYS A 49 10.59 -4.79 -1.30
C CYS A 49 10.70 -4.30 -2.76
N PHE A 50 9.90 -3.32 -3.18
CA PHE A 50 10.06 -2.69 -4.50
C PHE A 50 11.39 -1.96 -4.65
N VAL A 51 11.84 -1.22 -3.64
CA VAL A 51 13.13 -0.52 -3.65
C VAL A 51 14.27 -1.51 -3.84
N GLU A 52 14.26 -2.62 -3.12
CA GLU A 52 15.25 -3.68 -3.25
C GLU A 52 15.25 -4.27 -4.67
N MET A 53 14.10 -4.73 -5.16
CA MET A 53 13.98 -5.39 -6.47
C MET A 53 14.28 -4.45 -7.64
N VAL A 54 13.84 -3.19 -7.56
CA VAL A 54 14.13 -2.16 -8.58
C VAL A 54 15.61 -1.79 -8.56
N SER A 55 16.24 -1.72 -7.39
CA SER A 55 17.68 -1.46 -7.29
C SER A 55 18.47 -2.59 -7.94
N ALA A 56 18.13 -3.84 -7.64
CA ALA A 56 18.75 -5.01 -8.27
C ALA A 56 18.54 -5.01 -9.79
N PHE A 57 17.31 -4.77 -10.27
CA PHE A 57 17.00 -4.66 -11.70
C PHE A 57 17.84 -3.56 -12.39
N ASN A 58 17.91 -2.37 -11.79
CA ASN A 58 18.63 -1.23 -12.36
C ASN A 58 20.16 -1.46 -12.37
N GLN A 59 20.70 -2.22 -11.42
CA GLN A 59 22.12 -2.62 -11.39
C GLN A 59 22.46 -3.66 -12.46
N MET A 60 21.60 -4.67 -12.64
CA MET A 60 21.79 -5.73 -13.65
C MET A 60 21.60 -5.25 -15.09
N LYS A 61 20.96 -4.09 -15.29
CA LYS A 61 20.70 -3.52 -16.62
C LYS A 61 21.95 -2.82 -17.17
N ALA A 62 22.49 -3.32 -18.27
CA ALA A 62 23.70 -2.79 -18.92
C ALA A 62 23.56 -1.34 -19.46
N ASN A 63 22.34 -0.93 -19.87
CA ASN A 63 22.09 0.43 -20.38
C ASN A 63 21.38 1.31 -19.32
N PRO A 64 21.91 2.50 -18.98
CA PRO A 64 21.26 3.45 -18.08
C PRO A 64 19.89 3.96 -18.55
N GLN A 65 19.58 3.87 -19.84
CA GLN A 65 18.28 4.27 -20.37
C GLN A 65 17.16 3.35 -19.89
N GLY A 66 16.04 3.95 -19.46
CA GLY A 66 14.88 3.22 -18.98
C GLY A 66 15.08 2.54 -17.62
N ARG A 67 15.91 3.13 -16.74
CA ARG A 67 15.90 2.80 -15.32
C ARG A 67 14.55 3.14 -14.70
N ILE A 68 14.12 2.32 -13.75
CA ILE A 68 12.90 2.54 -13.00
C ILE A 68 13.23 3.48 -11.84
N LYS A 69 12.40 4.51 -11.63
CA LYS A 69 12.47 5.42 -10.50
C LYS A 69 11.33 5.13 -9.54
N ILE A 70 11.59 5.22 -8.24
CA ILE A 70 10.57 5.13 -7.20
C ILE A 70 10.45 6.50 -6.55
N TYR A 71 9.22 6.98 -6.38
CA TYR A 71 8.92 8.25 -5.73
C TYR A 71 7.94 8.00 -4.57
N SER A 72 8.23 8.55 -3.39
CA SER A 72 7.21 8.69 -2.35
C SER A 72 6.21 9.78 -2.75
N ILE A 73 4.94 9.60 -2.41
CA ILE A 73 3.93 10.64 -2.58
C ILE A 73 3.96 11.55 -1.35
N SER A 74 3.92 12.87 -1.57
CA SER A 74 3.95 13.83 -0.47
C SER A 74 2.60 13.86 0.25
N LYS A 75 2.65 14.09 1.57
CA LYS A 75 1.46 14.19 2.45
C LYS A 75 0.65 12.89 2.59
N THR A 76 1.26 11.76 2.27
CA THR A 76 0.70 10.42 2.50
C THR A 76 1.62 9.66 3.46
N HIS A 77 1.08 8.73 4.24
CA HIS A 77 1.87 7.96 5.20
C HIS A 77 2.91 7.08 4.53
N ALA A 78 2.52 6.35 3.47
CA ALA A 78 3.38 5.34 2.86
C ALA A 78 3.23 5.19 1.34
N ASP A 79 2.35 5.97 0.69
CA ASP A 79 2.10 5.85 -0.74
C ASP A 79 3.36 6.11 -1.59
N PHE A 80 3.47 5.39 -2.69
CA PHE A 80 4.60 5.50 -3.60
C PHE A 80 4.21 5.18 -5.04
N MET A 81 5.05 5.60 -5.98
CA MET A 81 4.89 5.28 -7.39
C MET A 81 6.18 4.83 -8.05
N LEU A 82 6.05 3.88 -8.98
CA LEU A 82 7.08 3.53 -9.93
C LEU A 82 6.92 4.39 -11.18
N PHE A 83 8.03 4.83 -11.75
CA PHE A 83 8.05 5.62 -12.98
C PHE A 83 9.14 5.16 -13.95
N ARG A 84 8.75 4.97 -15.21
CA ARG A 84 9.67 4.63 -16.30
C ARG A 84 9.03 5.00 -17.63
N ASN A 85 9.76 5.73 -18.49
CA ASN A 85 9.34 6.06 -19.86
C ASN A 85 7.92 6.67 -19.98
N GLY A 86 7.53 7.53 -19.04
CA GLY A 86 6.18 8.09 -19.03
C GLY A 86 5.10 7.13 -18.52
N TYR A 87 5.43 5.89 -18.15
CA TYR A 87 4.49 4.96 -17.52
C TYR A 87 4.63 4.98 -15.99
N LYS A 88 3.50 4.92 -15.30
CA LYS A 88 3.38 4.99 -13.83
C LYS A 88 2.63 3.79 -13.29
N ALA A 89 3.11 3.27 -12.17
CA ALA A 89 2.34 2.42 -11.26
C ALA A 89 2.24 3.13 -9.92
N ILE A 90 1.04 3.30 -9.38
CA ILE A 90 0.77 4.02 -8.13
C ILE A 90 0.19 3.04 -7.13
N PHE A 91 0.79 2.98 -5.94
CA PHE A 91 0.33 2.22 -4.80
C PHE A 91 -0.11 3.22 -3.73
N THR A 92 -1.40 3.20 -3.38
CA THR A 92 -2.01 4.22 -2.52
C THR A 92 -3.04 3.62 -1.59
N MET A 93 -3.03 4.04 -0.33
CA MET A 93 -4.09 3.70 0.62
C MET A 93 -5.39 4.43 0.21
N LYS A 94 -6.46 3.68 -0.04
CA LYS A 94 -7.79 4.25 -0.34
C LYS A 94 -8.55 4.54 0.94
N GLU A 95 -8.51 3.59 1.85
CA GLU A 95 -9.14 3.58 3.16
C GLU A 95 -8.39 2.58 4.05
N PRO A 96 -8.50 2.64 5.38
CA PRO A 96 -7.92 1.63 6.26
C PRO A 96 -8.35 0.22 5.81
N GLY A 97 -7.36 -0.64 5.57
CA GLY A 97 -7.57 -2.01 5.13
C GLY A 97 -7.68 -2.18 3.62
N ARG A 98 -7.48 -1.12 2.82
CA ARG A 98 -7.59 -1.18 1.36
C ARG A 98 -6.54 -0.34 0.64
N ILE A 99 -5.77 -1.00 -0.22
CA ILE A 99 -4.74 -0.39 -1.05
C ILE A 99 -5.14 -0.53 -2.51
N GLY A 100 -5.12 0.57 -3.24
CA GLY A 100 -5.30 0.60 -4.69
C GLY A 100 -3.97 0.53 -5.42
N VAL A 101 -3.92 -0.26 -6.48
CA VAL A 101 -2.80 -0.34 -7.43
C VAL A 101 -3.31 0.07 -8.80
N SER A 102 -2.80 1.18 -9.31
CA SER A 102 -3.24 1.74 -10.60
C SER A 102 -2.08 1.97 -11.56
N PHE A 103 -2.36 1.82 -12.84
CA PHE A 103 -1.38 1.98 -13.93
C PHE A 103 -1.83 3.08 -14.89
N SER A 104 -0.91 3.94 -15.33
CA SER A 104 -1.22 5.03 -16.27
C SER A 104 -0.03 5.48 -17.11
N HIS A 105 -0.29 6.00 -18.32
CA HIS A 105 0.70 6.71 -19.14
C HIS A 105 0.57 8.23 -18.95
N VAL A 106 1.71 8.92 -18.86
CA VAL A 106 1.80 10.39 -18.88
C VAL A 106 1.39 10.84 -20.28
N GLY A 107 0.15 11.35 -20.39
CA GLY A 107 -0.44 11.79 -21.64
C GLY A 107 -1.78 11.12 -22.00
N SER A 108 -2.21 10.07 -21.29
CA SER A 108 -3.54 9.48 -21.53
C SER A 108 -4.70 10.29 -20.94
N SER A 109 -4.41 11.40 -20.25
CA SER A 109 -5.40 12.35 -19.72
C SER A 109 -5.24 13.73 -20.37
N TYR A 110 -5.21 13.79 -21.70
CA TYR A 110 -5.57 15.04 -22.37
C TYR A 110 -7.09 15.19 -22.29
N PHE A 111 -7.56 16.11 -21.44
CA PHE A 111 -8.90 16.66 -21.56
C PHE A 111 -8.99 17.36 -22.92
N ILE A 112 -9.55 16.66 -23.92
CA ILE A 112 -9.96 17.27 -25.19
C ILE A 112 -11.38 17.82 -24.96
N PRO A 113 -11.59 19.14 -24.90
CA PRO A 113 -12.92 19.70 -24.75
C PRO A 113 -13.77 19.31 -25.98
N GLY A 114 -14.88 18.59 -25.75
CA GLY A 114 -15.85 18.27 -26.81
C GLY A 114 -15.80 16.83 -27.36
N LYS A 115 -14.94 15.94 -26.85
CA LYS A 115 -15.08 14.50 -27.05
C LYS A 115 -15.44 13.82 -25.74
N ASN A 116 -16.67 13.33 -25.63
CA ASN A 116 -17.02 12.25 -24.69
C ASN A 116 -16.27 10.99 -25.15
N GLN A 117 -14.96 10.94 -24.91
CA GLN A 117 -14.27 9.68 -24.78
C GLN A 117 -14.53 9.25 -23.34
N GLU A 118 -15.36 8.23 -23.17
CA GLU A 118 -15.37 7.43 -21.95
C GLU A 118 -13.90 7.10 -21.67
N ALA A 119 -13.31 7.78 -20.68
CA ALA A 119 -11.99 7.44 -20.20
C ALA A 119 -12.10 5.99 -19.78
N THR A 120 -11.48 5.08 -20.54
CA THR A 120 -11.45 3.67 -20.18
C THR A 120 -10.99 3.63 -18.73
N PRO A 121 -11.83 3.18 -17.77
CA PRO A 121 -11.48 3.27 -16.37
C PRO A 121 -10.14 2.54 -16.22
N ALA A 122 -9.12 3.27 -15.76
CA ALA A 122 -7.83 2.66 -15.50
C ALA A 122 -8.10 1.49 -14.55
N GLN A 123 -7.82 0.26 -15.01
CA GLN A 123 -8.11 -0.93 -14.24
C GLN A 123 -7.29 -0.85 -12.94
N GLU A 124 -8.01 -0.62 -11.84
CA GLU A 124 -7.44 -0.51 -10.51
C GLU A 124 -7.60 -1.86 -9.81
N ASP A 125 -6.48 -2.41 -9.38
CA ASP A 125 -6.40 -3.63 -8.61
C ASP A 125 -6.48 -3.26 -7.11
N PHE A 126 -7.23 -4.01 -6.30
CA PHE A 126 -7.37 -3.76 -4.87
C PHE A 126 -6.72 -4.86 -4.03
N LEU A 127 -5.89 -4.45 -3.08
CA LEU A 127 -5.37 -5.30 -2.02
C LEU A 127 -6.22 -5.02 -0.78
N GLU A 128 -6.81 -6.06 -0.20
CA GLU A 128 -7.80 -5.93 0.86
C GLU A 128 -7.35 -6.69 2.09
N SER A 129 -7.44 -6.03 3.24
CA SER A 129 -7.20 -6.64 4.53
C SER A 129 -8.43 -7.43 4.98
N GLN A 130 -8.20 -8.56 5.64
CA GLN A 130 -9.22 -9.34 6.32
C GLN A 130 -8.77 -9.59 7.77
N THR A 131 -9.66 -9.24 8.70
CA THR A 131 -9.48 -9.52 10.12
C THR A 131 -9.88 -10.96 10.42
N GLY A 132 -8.89 -11.79 10.75
CA GLY A 132 -9.07 -13.15 11.23
C GLY A 132 -9.27 -13.23 12.74
N ALA A 133 -9.14 -14.44 13.28
CA ALA A 133 -9.28 -14.67 14.72
C ALA A 133 -8.26 -13.84 15.53
N PHE A 134 -8.70 -13.35 16.69
CA PHE A 134 -7.89 -12.57 17.64
C PHE A 134 -7.32 -11.27 17.05
N GLY A 135 -8.03 -10.64 16.10
CA GLY A 135 -7.57 -9.39 15.49
C GLY A 135 -6.46 -9.56 14.47
N LYS A 136 -6.06 -10.79 14.13
CA LYS A 136 -5.00 -11.01 13.14
C LYS A 136 -5.40 -10.50 11.76
N ILE A 137 -4.77 -9.44 11.30
CA ILE A 137 -4.99 -8.90 9.96
C ILE A 137 -4.18 -9.71 8.94
N THR A 138 -4.81 -10.04 7.82
CA THR A 138 -4.20 -10.74 6.67
C THR A 138 -4.53 -10.00 5.38
N TRP A 139 -3.61 -9.97 4.44
CA TRP A 139 -3.79 -9.25 3.17
C TRP A 139 -4.11 -10.20 2.03
N ASN A 140 -5.15 -9.85 1.26
CA ASN A 140 -5.66 -10.66 0.17
C ASN A 140 -5.75 -9.88 -1.14
N PHE A 141 -5.60 -10.60 -2.25
CA PHE A 141 -5.88 -10.14 -3.59
C PHE A 141 -6.90 -11.09 -4.22
N GLN A 142 -8.08 -10.58 -4.59
CA GLN A 142 -9.16 -11.38 -5.17
C GLN A 142 -9.54 -12.61 -4.32
N GLY A 143 -9.49 -12.46 -2.98
CA GLY A 143 -9.79 -13.53 -2.03
C GLY A 143 -8.65 -14.51 -1.74
N TYR A 144 -7.45 -14.33 -2.33
CA TYR A 144 -6.28 -15.16 -2.05
C TYR A 144 -5.25 -14.43 -1.21
N PRO A 145 -4.58 -15.12 -0.26
CA PRO A 145 -3.56 -14.50 0.59
C PRO A 145 -2.37 -14.01 -0.22
N ILE A 146 -1.90 -12.81 0.13
CA ILE A 146 -0.76 -12.15 -0.51
C ILE A 146 0.54 -12.62 0.13
N ASN A 147 1.48 -13.03 -0.73
CA ASN A 147 2.90 -13.02 -0.41
C ASN A 147 3.53 -11.80 -1.09
N ILE A 148 4.18 -10.93 -0.31
CA ILE A 148 4.73 -9.65 -0.80
C ILE A 148 5.72 -9.86 -1.94
N GLU A 149 6.64 -10.83 -1.83
CA GLU A 149 7.65 -11.10 -2.86
C GLU A 149 7.02 -11.53 -4.19
N HIS A 150 6.04 -12.43 -4.15
CA HIS A 150 5.30 -12.86 -5.33
C HIS A 150 4.48 -11.72 -5.95
N MET A 151 3.89 -10.87 -5.12
CA MET A 151 3.14 -9.70 -5.58
C MET A 151 4.04 -8.67 -6.25
N VAL A 152 5.20 -8.36 -5.65
CA VAL A 152 6.20 -7.48 -6.26
C VAL A 152 6.67 -8.05 -7.59
N LYS A 153 6.97 -9.35 -7.66
CA LYS A 153 7.31 -10.02 -8.92
C LYS A 153 6.22 -9.85 -9.98
N TYR A 154 4.95 -10.05 -9.62
CA TYR A 154 3.81 -9.89 -10.52
C TYR A 154 3.70 -8.47 -11.07
N TYR A 155 3.60 -7.47 -10.19
CA TYR A 155 3.41 -6.08 -10.60
C TYR A 155 4.64 -5.48 -11.26
N LEU A 156 5.84 -5.79 -10.80
CA LEU A 156 7.08 -5.32 -11.43
C LEU A 156 7.24 -5.90 -12.85
N THR A 157 6.89 -7.17 -13.05
CA THR A 157 6.89 -7.79 -14.39
C THR A 157 5.92 -7.08 -15.32
N ARG A 158 4.69 -6.84 -14.87
CA ARG A 158 3.68 -6.08 -15.62
C ARG A 158 4.19 -4.68 -15.96
N PHE A 159 4.68 -3.96 -14.94
CA PHE A 159 5.22 -2.61 -15.09
C PHE A 159 6.36 -2.53 -16.10
N ILE A 160 7.33 -3.46 -16.05
CA ILE A 160 8.46 -3.51 -16.98
C ILE A 160 7.99 -3.76 -18.42
N ARG A 161 7.01 -4.63 -18.62
CA ARG A 161 6.48 -4.95 -19.96
C ARG A 161 5.71 -3.79 -20.56
N GLU A 162 4.87 -3.13 -19.76
CA GLU A 162 4.03 -2.04 -20.25
C GLU A 162 4.81 -0.73 -20.39
N SER A 163 5.83 -0.47 -19.56
CA SER A 163 6.69 0.72 -19.65
C SER A 163 7.67 0.74 -20.83
N VAL A 164 7.70 -0.31 -21.66
CA VAL A 164 8.52 -0.35 -22.89
C VAL A 164 7.70 -0.03 -24.14
N LYS A 165 6.36 -0.10 -24.04
CA LYS A 165 5.46 0.33 -25.11
C LYS A 165 5.47 1.85 -25.23
#